data_AF-A0A6J4VCP1-F1
#
_entry.id   AF-A0A6J4VCP1-F1
#
_cell.length_a   1.000
_cell.length_b   1.000
_cell.length_c   1.000
_cell.angle_alpha   90.00
_cell.angle_beta   90.00
_cell.angle_gamma   90.00
#
_symmetry.space_group_name_H-M   'P 1'
#
loop_
_entity.id
_entity.type
_entity.pdbx_description
1 polymer ?
#
loop_
_entity_poly.entity_id
_entity_poly.type
_entity_poly.pdbx_seq_one_letter_code
_entity_poly.pdbx_strand_id
1 'polypeptide(L)'
;MARAVESGDSFIQAQSIARLGSRSLPDSNFLKGFDEAILPFARGEATRFLSPSKTLEYMAAHKPIVSVPLPDVVALYGEVVRFASDSDAFVATVEAALGEGTREREARIVREAALLGRYAWDRLAGEMAALIADRPGPETGVTRDPEPRARGPAGDVTPSLAPPWPATLTLREHRSASATPGLTTRGTGAAYAGRRHAVIFKR
;
A
#
# COMPACT_ATOMS: atom_id res chain seq x y z
N MET A 1 -4.00 28.62 18.75
CA MET A 1 -2.98 27.97 19.62
C MET A 1 -2.61 26.63 19.01
N ALA A 2 -1.53 26.60 18.23
CA ALA A 2 -1.00 25.37 17.64
C ALA A 2 -0.23 24.60 18.72
N ARG A 3 -0.66 23.38 19.03
CA ARG A 3 0.13 22.46 19.87
C ARG A 3 1.15 21.77 18.96
N ALA A 4 2.40 21.81 19.41
CA ALA A 4 3.54 21.17 18.74
C ALA A 4 3.26 19.69 18.51
N VAL A 5 3.53 19.22 17.29
CA VAL A 5 3.64 17.81 16.96
C VAL A 5 4.84 17.26 17.74
N GLU A 6 4.57 16.54 18.83
CA GLU A 6 5.58 15.79 19.57
C GLU A 6 6.26 14.78 18.63
N SER A 7 7.54 14.51 18.88
CA SER A 7 8.43 13.75 18.01
C SER A 7 7.83 12.40 17.58
N GLY A 8 8.09 12.02 16.32
CA GLY A 8 7.39 10.97 15.57
C GLY A 8 7.45 9.52 16.08
N ASP A 9 7.89 9.28 17.32
CA ASP A 9 7.95 7.96 17.95
C ASP A 9 6.83 7.68 18.97
N SER A 10 6.11 8.70 19.48
CA SER A 10 5.13 8.50 20.56
C SER A 10 3.79 7.87 20.11
N PHE A 11 3.41 8.04 18.84
CA PHE A 11 2.07 7.67 18.34
C PHE A 11 1.79 6.15 18.29
N ILE A 12 2.82 5.30 18.23
CA ILE A 12 2.65 3.85 18.04
C ILE A 12 2.83 3.05 19.35
N GLN A 13 2.94 3.71 20.50
CA GLN A 13 3.08 3.02 21.79
C GLN A 13 1.75 2.58 22.43
N ALA A 14 0.62 2.80 21.76
CA ALA A 14 -0.67 2.34 22.26
C ALA A 14 -0.73 0.80 22.29
N GLN A 15 -1.29 0.24 23.37
CA GLN A 15 -1.41 -1.22 23.56
C GLN A 15 -2.23 -1.91 22.46
N SER A 16 -3.09 -1.17 21.77
CA SER A 16 -3.92 -1.65 20.66
C SER A 16 -3.20 -1.65 19.30
N ILE A 17 -1.95 -1.19 19.21
CA ILE A 17 -1.20 -1.10 17.95
C ILE A 17 -0.01 -2.05 17.98
N ALA A 18 -0.04 -3.05 17.09
CA ALA A 18 1.07 -3.97 16.88
C ALA A 18 1.87 -3.60 15.62
N ARG A 19 3.19 -3.39 15.76
CA ARG A 19 4.12 -3.26 14.61
C ARG A 19 4.68 -4.62 14.24
N LEU A 20 4.61 -4.95 12.96
CA LEU A 20 5.01 -6.28 12.46
C LEU A 20 6.29 -6.30 11.64
N GLY A 21 6.97 -5.14 11.51
CA GLY A 21 8.20 -5.00 10.74
C GLY A 21 7.99 -5.14 9.23
N SER A 22 9.10 -5.03 8.48
CA SER A 22 9.09 -5.31 7.04
C SER A 22 8.97 -6.81 6.80
N ARG A 23 8.20 -7.20 5.79
CA ARG A 23 8.04 -8.60 5.34
C ARG A 23 8.17 -8.69 3.82
N SER A 24 8.57 -9.83 3.27
CA SER A 24 8.55 -10.07 1.83
C SER A 24 7.09 -10.16 1.31
N LEU A 25 6.86 -9.71 0.07
CA LEU A 25 5.56 -9.75 -0.61
C LEU A 25 5.16 -11.19 -1.01
N PRO A 26 3.89 -11.61 -0.88
CA PRO A 26 3.07 -11.53 0.33
C PRO A 26 2.57 -12.92 0.76
N ASP A 27 2.59 -13.17 2.07
CA ASP A 27 1.67 -14.12 2.69
C ASP A 27 0.29 -13.42 2.76
N SER A 28 -0.47 -13.48 1.68
CA SER A 28 -1.80 -12.84 1.50
C SER A 28 -2.80 -13.22 2.61
N ASN A 29 -2.52 -14.28 3.34
CA ASN A 29 -3.22 -14.69 4.56
C ASN A 29 -3.23 -13.60 5.64
N PHE A 30 -2.25 -12.71 5.65
CA PHE A 30 -2.16 -11.66 6.67
C PHE A 30 -3.36 -10.72 6.62
N LEU A 31 -3.79 -10.32 5.42
CA LEU A 31 -4.96 -9.45 5.27
C LEU A 31 -6.25 -10.12 5.74
N LYS A 32 -6.36 -11.46 5.65
CA LYS A 32 -7.56 -12.19 6.09
C LYS A 32 -7.87 -11.95 7.56
N GLY A 33 -6.85 -11.74 8.40
CA GLY A 33 -6.98 -11.54 9.83
C GLY A 33 -7.58 -10.19 10.25
N PHE A 34 -7.73 -9.23 9.35
CA PHE A 34 -8.30 -7.91 9.71
C PHE A 34 -9.77 -7.79 9.37
N ASP A 35 -10.49 -6.96 10.10
CA ASP A 35 -11.93 -6.75 9.88
C ASP A 35 -12.17 -5.65 8.83
N GLU A 36 -11.26 -4.67 8.78
CA GLU A 36 -11.24 -3.54 7.86
C GLU A 36 -9.80 -3.12 7.52
N ALA A 37 -9.67 -2.26 6.52
CA ALA A 37 -8.40 -1.64 6.15
C ALA A 37 -8.51 -0.12 6.12
N ILE A 38 -7.46 0.56 6.58
CA ILE A 38 -7.43 2.02 6.62
C ILE A 38 -6.22 2.60 5.89
N LEU A 39 -6.41 3.79 5.31
CA LEU A 39 -5.37 4.58 4.63
C LEU A 39 -5.29 5.98 5.28
N PRO A 40 -4.67 6.09 6.48
CA PRO A 40 -4.65 7.31 7.29
C PRO A 40 -3.46 8.20 6.95
N PHE A 41 -3.38 8.67 5.71
CA PHE A 41 -2.25 9.50 5.25
C PHE A 41 -2.33 10.94 5.77
N ALA A 42 -1.18 11.52 6.13
CA ALA A 42 -1.09 12.95 6.41
C ALA A 42 -1.30 13.74 5.12
N ARG A 43 -2.23 14.71 5.11
CA ARG A 43 -2.51 15.54 3.94
C ARG A 43 -1.34 16.50 3.70
N GLY A 44 -0.71 16.43 2.55
CA GLY A 44 0.36 17.35 2.15
C GLY A 44 0.86 17.10 0.73
N GLU A 45 1.93 17.79 0.34
CA GLU A 45 2.54 17.63 -1.00
C GLU A 45 3.00 16.20 -1.26
N ALA A 46 3.57 15.54 -0.26
CA ALA A 46 4.09 14.17 -0.36
C ALA A 46 3.02 13.14 -0.73
N THR A 47 1.75 13.40 -0.40
CA THR A 47 0.63 12.48 -0.68
C THR A 47 -0.19 12.88 -1.89
N ARG A 48 0.20 13.97 -2.58
CA ARG A 48 -0.51 14.46 -3.77
C ARG A 48 -0.40 13.52 -4.96
N PHE A 49 0.72 12.80 -5.07
CA PHE A 49 1.04 11.91 -6.19
C PHE A 49 1.22 10.45 -5.75
N LEU A 50 0.55 10.07 -4.66
CA LEU A 50 0.69 8.72 -4.12
C LEU A 50 -0.13 7.75 -4.96
N SER A 51 0.54 6.80 -5.62
CA SER A 51 -0.14 5.72 -6.33
C SER A 51 -0.88 4.81 -5.34
N PRO A 52 -2.21 4.65 -5.45
CA PRO A 52 -3.02 3.97 -4.47
C PRO A 52 -3.04 2.44 -4.65
N SER A 53 -1.86 1.83 -4.85
CA SER A 53 -1.71 0.38 -5.03
C SER A 53 -2.23 -0.44 -3.85
N LYS A 54 -2.13 0.09 -2.62
CA LYS A 54 -2.65 -0.55 -1.41
C LYS A 54 -4.17 -0.72 -1.41
N THR A 55 -4.88 0.20 -2.05
CA THR A 55 -6.34 0.09 -2.16
C THR A 55 -6.73 -1.15 -2.96
N LEU A 56 -5.99 -1.48 -4.03
CA LEU A 56 -6.23 -2.71 -4.81
C LEU A 56 -5.96 -3.98 -4.00
N GLU A 57 -4.91 -3.99 -3.17
CA GLU A 57 -4.63 -5.12 -2.26
C GLU A 57 -5.78 -5.34 -1.26
N TYR A 58 -6.34 -4.27 -0.70
CA TYR A 58 -7.46 -4.34 0.24
C TYR A 58 -8.77 -4.76 -0.43
N MET A 59 -9.03 -4.28 -1.64
CA MET A 59 -10.18 -4.70 -2.45
C MET A 59 -10.10 -6.19 -2.79
N ALA A 60 -8.92 -6.69 -3.16
CA ALA A 60 -8.72 -8.13 -3.44
C ALA A 60 -8.93 -9.00 -2.19
N ALA A 61 -8.76 -8.44 -0.99
CA ALA A 61 -9.06 -9.10 0.28
C ALA A 61 -10.51 -8.87 0.77
N HIS A 62 -11.34 -8.16 0.00
CA HIS A 62 -12.72 -7.77 0.31
C HIS A 62 -12.90 -7.06 1.66
N LYS A 63 -11.86 -6.34 2.10
CA LYS A 63 -11.92 -5.57 3.35
C LYS A 63 -12.57 -4.20 3.08
N PRO A 64 -13.55 -3.77 3.89
CA PRO A 64 -14.05 -2.42 3.77
C PRO A 64 -12.91 -1.43 4.02
N ILE A 65 -12.83 -0.38 3.20
CA ILE A 65 -11.69 0.54 3.16
C ILE A 65 -12.14 1.93 3.63
N VAL A 66 -11.42 2.49 4.59
CA VAL A 66 -11.59 3.89 5.03
C VAL A 66 -10.31 4.69 4.75
N SER A 67 -10.44 5.86 4.12
CA SER A 67 -9.30 6.69 3.76
C SER A 67 -9.57 8.16 4.03
N VAL A 68 -8.50 8.94 4.24
CA VAL A 68 -8.59 10.38 4.00
C VAL A 68 -8.81 10.63 2.49
N PRO A 69 -9.45 11.72 2.07
CA PRO A 69 -9.70 11.96 0.65
C PRO A 69 -8.41 12.32 -0.09
N LEU A 70 -7.69 11.29 -0.56
CA LEU A 70 -6.55 11.42 -1.45
C LEU A 70 -7.05 11.55 -2.91
N PRO A 71 -6.50 12.48 -3.73
CA PRO A 71 -7.00 12.74 -5.07
C PRO A 71 -7.19 11.48 -5.92
N ASP A 72 -6.16 10.63 -6.01
CA ASP A 72 -6.21 9.42 -6.83
C ASP A 72 -7.12 8.33 -6.23
N VAL A 73 -7.21 8.23 -4.90
CA VAL A 73 -8.12 7.25 -4.26
C VAL A 73 -9.57 7.65 -4.52
N VAL A 74 -9.89 8.94 -4.42
CA VAL A 74 -11.22 9.49 -4.72
C VAL A 74 -11.54 9.27 -6.20
N ALA A 75 -10.63 9.67 -7.09
CA ALA A 75 -10.84 9.61 -8.53
C ALA A 75 -10.98 8.17 -9.06
N LEU A 76 -10.18 7.23 -8.56
CA LEU A 76 -10.11 5.88 -9.09
C LEU A 76 -11.03 4.89 -8.37
N TYR A 77 -11.28 5.10 -7.07
CA TYR A 77 -11.89 4.08 -6.18
C TYR A 77 -13.03 4.61 -5.31
N GLY A 78 -13.55 5.81 -5.58
CA GLY A 78 -14.54 6.46 -4.72
C GLY A 78 -15.88 5.70 -4.58
N GLU A 79 -16.18 4.76 -5.46
CA GLU A 79 -17.39 3.92 -5.40
C GLU A 79 -17.32 2.80 -4.35
N VAL A 80 -16.12 2.49 -3.85
CA VAL A 80 -15.89 1.38 -2.90
C VAL A 80 -15.15 1.79 -1.64
N VAL A 81 -14.51 2.97 -1.65
CA VAL A 81 -13.79 3.52 -0.49
C VAL A 81 -14.66 4.54 0.25
N ARG A 82 -14.72 4.44 1.57
CA ARG A 82 -15.35 5.46 2.43
C ARG A 82 -14.32 6.52 2.82
N PHE A 83 -14.73 7.79 2.84
CA PHE A 83 -13.82 8.91 3.11
C PHE A 83 -14.21 9.72 4.34
N ALA A 84 -13.20 10.16 5.09
CA ALA A 84 -13.35 11.10 6.19
C ALA A 84 -12.17 12.08 6.23
N SER A 85 -12.42 13.35 6.59
CA SER A 85 -11.39 14.41 6.53
C SER A 85 -10.79 14.79 7.88
N ASP A 86 -11.42 14.40 8.98
CA ASP A 86 -11.02 14.71 10.35
C ASP A 86 -11.13 13.46 11.23
N SER A 87 -10.54 13.51 12.42
CA SER A 87 -10.41 12.36 13.31
C SER A 87 -11.75 11.79 13.76
N ASP A 88 -12.71 12.63 14.11
CA ASP A 88 -14.00 12.20 14.65
C ASP A 88 -14.83 11.54 13.53
N ALA A 89 -14.86 12.16 12.35
CA ALA A 89 -15.47 11.58 11.17
C ALA A 89 -14.77 10.28 10.75
N PHE A 90 -13.44 10.17 10.90
CA PHE A 90 -12.70 8.97 10.55
C PHE A 90 -13.07 7.80 11.45
N VAL A 91 -13.14 8.03 12.77
CA VAL A 91 -13.58 7.04 13.75
C VAL A 91 -15.01 6.58 13.44
N ALA A 92 -15.94 7.52 13.25
CA ALA A 92 -17.34 7.18 12.93
C ALA A 92 -17.45 6.39 11.61
N THR A 93 -16.62 6.72 10.62
CA THR A 93 -16.61 6.02 9.33
C THR A 93 -16.05 4.60 9.45
N VAL A 94 -15.05 4.39 10.30
CA VAL A 94 -14.52 3.04 10.62
C VAL A 94 -15.59 2.22 11.35
N GLU A 95 -16.27 2.79 12.34
CA GLU A 95 -17.36 2.10 13.05
C GLU A 95 -18.51 1.71 12.10
N ALA A 96 -18.88 2.60 11.17
CA ALA A 96 -19.87 2.31 10.15
C ALA A 96 -19.41 1.21 9.18
N ALA A 97 -18.14 1.23 8.76
CA ALA A 97 -17.55 0.20 7.90
C ALA A 97 -17.54 -1.18 8.56
N LEU A 98 -17.27 -1.21 9.86
CA LEU A 98 -17.30 -2.40 10.70
C LEU A 98 -18.71 -2.94 10.96
N GLY A 99 -19.73 -2.09 10.86
CA GLY A 99 -21.15 -2.42 10.96
C GLY A 99 -21.81 -2.77 9.62
N GLU A 100 -21.05 -2.85 8.53
CA GLU A 100 -21.55 -3.12 7.18
C GLU A 100 -22.37 -4.41 7.12
N GLY A 101 -23.64 -4.27 6.71
CA GLY A 101 -24.56 -5.41 6.56
C GLY A 101 -24.24 -6.27 5.34
N THR A 102 -24.75 -7.52 5.34
CA THR A 102 -24.48 -8.50 4.27
C THR A 102 -24.77 -7.97 2.86
N ARG A 103 -25.93 -7.34 2.66
CA ARG A 103 -26.33 -6.80 1.36
C ARG A 103 -25.42 -5.66 0.87
N GLU A 104 -24.97 -4.81 1.80
CA GLU A 104 -24.06 -3.71 1.48
C GLU A 104 -22.68 -4.25 1.09
N ARG A 105 -22.19 -5.24 1.83
CA ARG A 105 -20.96 -5.98 1.53
C ARG A 105 -21.00 -6.64 0.17
N GLU A 106 -22.07 -7.36 -0.16
CA GLU A 106 -22.24 -8.01 -1.48
C GLU A 106 -22.21 -6.98 -2.61
N ALA A 107 -22.92 -5.86 -2.45
CA ALA A 107 -22.93 -4.80 -3.44
C ALA A 107 -21.54 -4.16 -3.60
N ARG A 108 -20.80 -3.98 -2.51
CA ARG A 108 -19.40 -3.51 -2.54
C ARG A 108 -18.49 -4.48 -3.29
N ILE A 109 -18.57 -5.78 -3.00
CA ILE A 109 -17.75 -6.82 -3.66
C ILE A 109 -17.99 -6.85 -5.18
N VAL A 110 -19.22 -6.64 -5.63
CA VAL A 110 -19.53 -6.54 -7.08
C VAL A 110 -18.81 -5.33 -7.71
N ARG A 111 -18.83 -4.17 -7.05
CA ARG A 111 -18.11 -2.97 -7.52
C ARG A 111 -16.59 -3.16 -7.48
N GLU A 112 -16.07 -3.81 -6.44
CA GLU A 112 -14.66 -4.18 -6.32
C GLU A 112 -14.21 -5.07 -7.47
N ALA A 113 -14.99 -6.10 -7.82
CA ALA A 113 -14.66 -7.00 -8.93
C ALA A 113 -14.54 -6.26 -10.27
N ALA A 114 -15.45 -5.31 -10.54
CA ALA A 114 -15.37 -4.47 -11.73
C ALA A 114 -14.11 -3.59 -11.75
N LEU A 115 -13.75 -2.98 -10.60
CA LEU A 115 -12.53 -2.19 -10.46
C LEU A 115 -11.26 -3.04 -10.63
N LEU A 116 -11.18 -4.17 -9.94
CA LEU A 116 -10.03 -5.09 -10.03
C LEU A 116 -9.83 -5.60 -11.47
N GLY A 117 -10.91 -5.86 -12.21
CA GLY A 117 -10.83 -6.24 -13.62
C GLY A 117 -10.28 -5.13 -14.52
N ARG A 118 -10.55 -3.86 -14.21
CA ARG A 118 -9.97 -2.71 -14.94
C ARG A 118 -8.46 -2.56 -14.70
N TYR A 119 -8.01 -2.84 -13.48
CA TYR A 119 -6.62 -2.68 -13.07
C TYR A 119 -5.84 -4.01 -13.03
N ALA A 120 -6.37 -5.05 -13.65
CA ALA A 120 -5.69 -6.33 -13.77
C ALA A 120 -4.39 -6.18 -14.55
N TRP A 121 -3.33 -6.87 -14.11
CA TRP A 121 -1.99 -6.75 -14.69
C TRP A 121 -1.97 -7.02 -16.19
N ASP A 122 -2.55 -8.15 -16.62
CA ASP A 122 -2.55 -8.55 -18.03
C ASP A 122 -3.27 -7.53 -18.92
N ARG A 123 -4.34 -6.92 -18.40
CA ARG A 123 -5.08 -5.87 -19.10
C ARG A 123 -4.23 -4.62 -19.27
N LEU A 124 -3.69 -4.09 -18.17
CA LEU A 124 -2.87 -2.87 -18.21
C LEU A 124 -1.62 -3.07 -19.07
N ALA A 125 -0.95 -4.23 -18.95
CA ALA A 125 0.20 -4.59 -19.75
C ALA A 125 -0.14 -4.70 -21.24
N GLY A 126 -1.29 -5.32 -21.58
CA GLY A 126 -1.78 -5.41 -22.95
C GLY A 126 -2.11 -4.05 -23.56
N GLU A 127 -2.79 -3.17 -22.82
CA GLU A 127 -3.10 -1.81 -23.25
C GLU A 127 -1.82 -1.01 -23.51
N MET A 128 -0.82 -1.09 -22.61
CA MET A 128 0.49 -0.45 -22.82
C MET A 128 1.21 -1.02 -24.05
N ALA A 129 1.21 -2.34 -24.23
CA ALA A 129 1.85 -2.98 -25.38
C ALA A 129 1.21 -2.54 -26.71
N ALA A 130 -0.12 -2.43 -26.75
CA ALA A 130 -0.84 -1.93 -27.92
C ALA A 130 -0.48 -0.48 -28.25
N LEU A 131 -0.44 0.40 -27.25
CA LEU A 131 -0.03 1.81 -27.45
C LEU A 131 1.41 1.96 -27.95
N ILE A 132 2.31 1.07 -27.52
CA ILE A 132 3.69 1.05 -28.00
C ILE A 132 3.74 0.56 -29.45
N ALA A 133 2.95 -0.46 -29.81
CA ALA A 133 2.91 -1.02 -31.15
C ALA A 133 2.23 -0.10 -32.19
N ASP A 134 1.22 0.67 -31.76
CA ASP A 134 0.48 1.62 -32.60
C ASP A 134 1.28 2.90 -32.87
N ARG A 135 2.36 3.13 -32.13
CA ARG A 135 3.27 4.24 -32.42
C ARG A 135 4.14 3.83 -33.61
N PRO A 136 4.04 4.51 -34.77
CA PRO A 136 5.03 4.32 -35.83
C PRO A 136 6.41 4.57 -35.23
N GLY A 137 7.36 3.68 -35.52
CA GLY A 137 8.75 3.85 -35.11
C GLY A 137 9.24 5.25 -35.51
N PRO A 138 10.27 5.80 -34.84
CA PRO A 138 10.76 7.14 -35.15
C PRO A 138 10.96 7.25 -36.66
N GLU A 139 10.35 8.28 -37.27
CA GLU A 139 10.64 8.63 -38.65
C GLU A 139 12.16 8.72 -38.78
N THR A 140 12.70 7.92 -39.70
CA THR A 140 14.12 7.64 -39.89
C THR A 140 15.02 8.87 -39.74
N GLY A 141 15.95 8.83 -38.78
CA GLY A 141 16.96 9.89 -38.61
C GLY A 141 18.06 9.64 -37.57
N VAL A 142 18.08 8.51 -36.86
CA VAL A 142 19.26 8.07 -36.11
C VAL A 142 19.79 6.82 -36.79
N THR A 143 20.73 7.00 -37.70
CA THR A 143 21.69 5.95 -38.03
C THR A 143 22.39 5.60 -36.72
N ARG A 144 22.04 4.47 -36.12
CA ARG A 144 23.01 3.80 -35.25
C ARG A 144 24.10 3.37 -36.21
N ASP A 145 25.22 4.09 -36.22
CA ASP A 145 26.43 3.58 -36.85
C ASP A 145 26.64 2.17 -36.31
N PRO A 146 26.86 1.16 -37.18
CA PRO A 146 27.22 -0.16 -36.73
C PRO A 146 28.66 -0.07 -36.24
N GLU A 147 28.88 0.51 -35.06
CA GLU A 147 30.15 0.34 -34.38
C GLU A 147 30.24 -1.16 -34.07
N PRO A 148 31.21 -1.89 -34.66
CA PRO A 148 31.32 -3.31 -34.43
C PRO A 148 31.70 -3.47 -32.97
N ARG A 149 30.74 -3.88 -32.13
CA ARG A 149 31.07 -4.45 -30.81
C ARG A 149 31.95 -5.65 -31.09
N ALA A 150 33.27 -5.46 -30.91
CA ALA A 150 34.23 -6.52 -31.02
C ALA A 150 33.74 -7.67 -30.15
N ARG A 151 33.41 -8.79 -30.78
CA ARG A 151 33.09 -10.02 -30.09
C ARG A 151 34.40 -10.45 -29.43
N GLY A 152 34.54 -10.17 -28.13
CA GLY A 152 35.60 -10.76 -27.33
C GLY A 152 35.60 -12.29 -27.52
N PRO A 153 36.74 -12.97 -27.34
CA PRO A 153 36.83 -14.41 -27.60
C PRO A 153 35.71 -15.15 -26.87
N ALA A 154 35.14 -16.16 -27.53
CA ALA A 154 34.08 -17.00 -27.00
C ALA A 154 34.59 -17.80 -25.79
N GLY A 155 34.62 -17.15 -24.63
CA GLY A 155 34.70 -17.84 -23.35
C GLY A 155 33.33 -18.42 -23.02
N ASP A 156 33.30 -19.66 -22.57
CA ASP A 156 32.08 -20.31 -22.06
C ASP A 156 31.39 -19.41 -21.03
N VAL A 157 30.30 -18.77 -21.45
CA VAL A 157 29.47 -17.98 -20.55
C VAL A 157 28.37 -18.92 -20.04
N THR A 158 28.67 -19.64 -18.96
CA THR A 158 27.61 -20.28 -18.17
C THR A 158 26.77 -19.16 -17.56
N PRO A 159 25.44 -19.09 -17.80
CA PRO A 159 24.63 -18.03 -17.23
C PRO A 159 24.60 -18.21 -15.71
N SER A 160 25.26 -17.29 -14.99
CA SER A 160 25.17 -17.24 -13.53
C SER A 160 23.77 -16.79 -13.14
N LEU A 161 23.00 -17.71 -12.56
CA LEU A 161 21.68 -17.44 -11.97
C LEU A 161 21.77 -16.67 -10.62
N ALA A 162 22.96 -16.23 -10.22
CA ALA A 162 23.12 -15.42 -9.01
C ALA A 162 22.80 -13.94 -9.33
N PRO A 163 21.92 -13.28 -8.56
CA PRO A 163 21.59 -11.89 -8.80
C PRO A 163 22.78 -10.97 -8.47
N PRO A 164 22.92 -9.80 -9.12
CA PRO A 164 24.13 -8.96 -9.10
C PRO A 164 24.31 -8.13 -7.82
N TRP A 165 23.67 -8.51 -6.71
CA TRP A 165 23.77 -7.82 -5.42
C TRP A 165 24.38 -8.75 -4.36
N PRO A 166 25.11 -8.22 -3.37
CA PRO A 166 25.78 -9.04 -2.37
C PRO A 166 24.77 -9.77 -1.48
N ALA A 167 24.87 -11.11 -1.43
CA ALA A 167 23.94 -11.99 -0.70
C ALA A 167 23.98 -11.85 0.84
N THR A 168 24.86 -11.01 1.39
CA THR A 168 25.01 -10.80 2.83
C THR A 168 24.98 -9.31 3.17
N LEU A 169 23.77 -8.79 3.34
CA LEU A 169 23.56 -7.62 4.19
C LEU A 169 23.56 -8.11 5.64
N THR A 170 24.70 -8.01 6.31
CA THR A 170 24.78 -8.17 7.77
C THR A 170 24.00 -7.03 8.43
N LEU A 171 22.80 -7.34 8.92
CA LEU A 171 21.99 -6.42 9.69
C LEU A 171 22.69 -6.13 11.01
N ARG A 172 23.19 -4.91 11.20
CA ARG A 172 23.75 -4.47 12.49
C ARG A 172 22.60 -4.17 13.44
N GLU A 173 22.34 -5.06 14.39
CA GLU A 173 21.33 -4.86 15.43
C GLU A 173 21.73 -3.68 16.33
N HIS A 174 20.98 -2.57 16.25
CA HIS A 174 21.03 -1.53 17.26
C HIS A 174 20.06 -1.89 18.39
N ARG A 175 20.60 -2.43 19.48
CA ARG A 175 19.89 -2.53 20.76
C ARG A 175 19.86 -1.15 21.40
N SER A 176 18.67 -0.60 21.60
CA SER A 176 18.47 0.56 22.48
C SER A 176 17.60 0.14 23.66
N ALA A 177 18.10 0.40 24.86
CA ALA A 177 17.52 0.02 26.14
C ALA A 177 16.80 1.20 26.81
N SER A 178 15.83 0.84 27.67
CA SER A 178 15.27 1.60 28.81
C SER A 178 14.38 2.82 28.45
N ALA A 179 13.38 3.27 29.22
CA ALA A 179 12.85 2.92 30.53
C ALA A 179 11.37 3.37 30.60
N THR A 180 10.57 2.74 31.45
CA THR A 180 9.18 3.11 31.76
C THR A 180 9.11 4.41 32.57
N PRO A 181 8.09 5.26 32.34
CA PRO A 181 7.14 5.53 33.41
C PRO A 181 5.69 5.50 32.93
N GLY A 182 4.82 4.96 33.78
CA GLY A 182 3.40 4.74 33.49
C GLY A 182 2.61 6.03 33.30
N LEU A 183 1.61 5.96 32.43
CA LEU A 183 0.46 6.85 32.48
C LEU A 183 -0.82 6.07 32.13
N THR A 184 -1.81 6.26 32.99
CA THR A 184 -3.14 5.67 32.96
C THR A 184 -4.02 6.41 31.95
N THR A 185 -4.55 5.71 30.95
CA THR A 185 -5.55 6.29 30.03
C THR A 185 -6.94 5.74 30.37
N ARG A 186 -7.80 6.62 30.89
CA ARG A 186 -9.23 6.39 31.08
C ARG A 186 -9.95 6.45 29.72
N GLY A 187 -10.77 5.45 29.44
CA GLY A 187 -12.10 5.64 28.87
C GLY A 187 -12.25 5.68 27.34
N THR A 188 -12.09 4.54 26.66
CA THR A 188 -12.69 4.26 25.31
C THR A 188 -12.78 2.76 24.98
N GLY A 189 -12.53 1.87 25.95
CA GLY A 189 -12.22 0.46 25.69
C GLY A 189 -13.36 -0.47 25.25
N ALA A 190 -14.63 -0.02 25.23
CA ALA A 190 -15.76 -0.94 25.04
C ALA A 190 -16.06 -1.27 23.56
N ALA A 191 -15.86 -0.33 22.62
CA ALA A 191 -16.22 -0.53 21.21
C ALA A 191 -15.16 -1.29 20.39
N TYR A 192 -13.92 -1.32 20.87
CA TYR A 192 -12.74 -1.83 20.14
C TYR A 192 -12.27 -3.21 20.63
N ALA A 193 -12.90 -3.78 21.64
CA ALA A 193 -12.49 -5.07 22.20
C ALA A 193 -12.59 -6.18 21.15
N GLY A 194 -11.45 -6.73 20.73
CA GLY A 194 -11.35 -7.90 19.85
C GLY A 194 -11.29 -7.62 18.34
N ARG A 195 -11.37 -6.35 17.90
CA ARG A 195 -11.29 -5.99 16.47
C ARG A 195 -9.86 -5.74 16.02
N ARG A 196 -9.55 -6.04 14.75
CA ARG A 196 -8.20 -5.87 14.18
C ARG A 196 -8.24 -5.01 12.92
N HIS A 197 -7.62 -3.84 12.99
CA HIS A 197 -7.50 -2.87 11.88
C HIS A 197 -6.21 -3.07 11.08
N ALA A 198 -6.28 -3.11 9.75
CA ALA A 198 -5.09 -3.19 8.89
C ALA A 198 -4.57 -1.80 8.49
N VAL A 199 -3.28 -1.54 8.74
CA VAL A 199 -2.53 -0.44 8.09
C VAL A 199 -1.26 -1.04 7.49
N ILE A 200 -1.12 -0.98 6.17
CA ILE A 200 0.06 -1.51 5.47
C ILE A 200 0.75 -0.40 4.71
N PHE A 201 1.95 -0.06 5.16
CA PHE A 201 2.85 0.85 4.46
C PHE A 201 3.79 0.06 3.55
N LYS A 202 3.93 0.48 2.29
CA LYS A 202 5.05 0.06 1.44
C LYS A 202 6.17 1.07 1.66
N ARG A 203 7.39 0.60 1.95
CA ARG A 203 8.58 1.47 1.94
C ARG A 203 8.95 1.82 0.51
#